data_AF-A0AAD7XAI0-F1
#
_entry.id   AF-A0AAD7XAI0-F1
#
_cell.length_a   1.000
_cell.length_b   1.000
_cell.length_c   1.000
_cell.angle_alpha   90.00
_cell.angle_beta   90.00
_cell.angle_gamma   90.00
#
_symmetry.space_group_name_H-M   'P 1'
#
loop_
_entity.id
_entity.type
_entity.pdbx_description
1 polymer ?
#
loop_
_entity_poly.entity_id
_entity_poly.type
_entity_poly.pdbx_seq_one_letter_code
_entity_poly.pdbx_strand_id
1 'polypeptide(L)'
;MSTSADPATISDVASVTTTYYCYASAAALLIYYYLTTLDAEFKHYSKRKFTLATLLYLTNRYIPLVYNVYASPAEAGIEFGLEQLQYFPWAIFSALRTYALQRKLYWAAVVFILSLAPVIANGRFVFEFVYECSVVHKSLIAPVLARVPVIIADILVISVTWKTQYKTYGLRKDLPTPIRLTTVLLRDGTIYFVVLTILDILLLVFEYLHQYSRHSLIP
;
A
#
# COMPACT_ATOMS: atom_id res chain seq x y z
N MET A 1 -20.62 -27.72 32.35
CA MET A 1 -21.44 -26.67 31.71
C MET A 1 -20.69 -26.26 30.45
N SER A 2 -20.96 -26.95 29.33
CA SER A 2 -20.32 -26.70 28.04
C SER A 2 -20.87 -25.40 27.47
N THR A 3 -20.08 -24.34 27.51
CA THR A 3 -20.34 -23.10 26.79
C THR A 3 -20.30 -23.41 25.30
N SER A 4 -21.46 -23.68 24.69
CA SER A 4 -21.61 -23.65 23.25
C SER A 4 -21.42 -22.20 22.81
N ALA A 5 -20.20 -21.85 22.41
CA ALA A 5 -19.93 -20.57 21.78
C ALA A 5 -20.77 -20.46 20.51
N ASP A 6 -21.46 -19.34 20.33
CA ASP A 6 -22.29 -19.11 19.14
C ASP A 6 -21.42 -19.27 17.88
N PRO A 7 -21.92 -19.89 16.80
CA PRO A 7 -21.13 -20.16 15.60
C PRO A 7 -20.49 -18.88 15.00
N ALA A 8 -21.13 -17.73 15.18
CA ALA A 8 -20.59 -16.43 14.81
C ALA A 8 -19.30 -16.08 15.59
N THR A 9 -19.30 -16.27 16.92
CA THR A 9 -18.12 -15.99 17.76
C THR A 9 -16.95 -16.92 17.45
N ILE A 10 -17.23 -18.19 17.10
CA ILE A 10 -16.20 -19.15 16.70
C ILE A 10 -15.56 -18.72 15.36
N SER A 11 -16.37 -18.25 14.40
CA SER A 11 -15.86 -17.77 13.11
C SER A 11 -15.02 -16.50 13.23
N ASP A 12 -15.40 -15.57 14.10
CA ASP A 12 -14.64 -14.34 14.33
C ASP A 12 -13.29 -14.64 14.98
N VAL A 13 -13.25 -15.50 16.00
CA VAL A 13 -11.98 -15.91 16.65
C VAL A 13 -11.06 -16.65 15.68
N ALA A 14 -11.61 -17.51 14.81
CA ALA A 14 -10.84 -18.20 13.79
C ALA A 14 -10.25 -17.23 12.75
N SER A 15 -11.01 -16.20 12.33
CA SER A 15 -10.56 -15.19 11.37
C SER A 15 -9.39 -14.34 11.91
N VAL A 16 -9.49 -13.95 13.18
CA VAL A 16 -8.46 -13.20 13.90
C VAL A 16 -7.19 -14.04 14.04
N THR A 17 -7.34 -15.30 14.44
CA THR A 17 -6.23 -16.25 14.57
C THR A 17 -5.52 -16.49 13.23
N THR A 18 -6.29 -16.65 12.15
CA THR A 18 -5.75 -16.82 10.79
C THR A 18 -4.93 -15.61 10.37
N THR A 19 -5.43 -14.41 10.64
CA THR A 19 -4.74 -13.15 10.35
C THR A 19 -3.37 -13.08 11.04
N TYR A 20 -3.27 -13.50 12.31
CA TYR A 20 -1.99 -13.52 13.02
C TYR A 20 -0.96 -14.49 12.41
N TYR A 21 -1.39 -15.69 12.02
CA TYR A 21 -0.49 -16.63 11.36
C TYR A 21 0.00 -16.10 10.00
N CYS A 22 -0.85 -15.38 9.27
CA CYS A 22 -0.45 -14.71 8.03
C CYS A 22 0.62 -13.64 8.28
N TYR A 23 0.44 -12.77 9.28
CA TYR A 23 1.43 -11.75 9.62
C TYR A 23 2.75 -12.34 10.11
N ALA A 24 2.70 -13.35 10.99
CA ALA A 24 3.90 -14.03 11.48
C ALA A 24 4.67 -14.70 10.33
N SER A 25 3.96 -15.34 9.39
CA SER A 25 4.58 -15.95 8.21
C SER A 25 5.20 -14.91 7.28
N ALA A 26 4.50 -13.80 7.04
CA ALA A 26 4.99 -12.68 6.23
C ALA A 26 6.23 -12.04 6.88
N ALA A 27 6.22 -11.83 8.19
CA ALA A 27 7.36 -11.33 8.96
C ALA A 27 8.57 -12.26 8.81
N ALA A 28 8.38 -13.57 8.97
CA ALA A 28 9.46 -14.55 8.85
C ALA A 28 10.10 -14.53 7.45
N LEU A 29 9.29 -14.46 6.39
CA LEU A 29 9.78 -14.36 5.01
C LEU A 29 10.52 -13.04 4.75
N LEU A 30 9.99 -11.92 5.24
CA LEU A 30 10.63 -10.61 5.11
C LEU A 30 11.96 -10.56 5.85
N ILE A 31 12.01 -11.07 7.07
CA ILE A 31 13.24 -11.15 7.87
C ILE A 31 14.28 -11.99 7.12
N TYR A 32 13.89 -13.19 6.63
CA TYR A 32 14.79 -14.04 5.87
C TYR A 32 15.35 -13.33 4.63
N TYR A 33 14.47 -12.73 3.82
CA TYR A 33 14.89 -12.00 2.63
C TYR A 33 15.81 -10.84 2.97
N TYR A 34 15.55 -10.10 4.04
CA TYR A 34 16.39 -8.99 4.46
C TYR A 34 17.75 -9.45 4.94
N LEU A 35 17.82 -10.48 5.78
CA LEU A 35 19.08 -11.07 6.22
C LEU A 35 19.97 -11.45 5.04
N THR A 36 19.40 -12.07 3.99
CA THR A 36 20.17 -12.44 2.78
C THR A 36 20.65 -11.24 1.96
N THR A 37 19.99 -10.08 2.06
CA THR A 37 20.34 -8.88 1.27
C THR A 37 21.19 -7.86 2.04
N LEU A 38 21.35 -8.01 3.37
CA LEU A 38 22.10 -7.08 4.22
C LEU A 38 23.58 -6.95 3.82
N ASP A 39 24.25 -8.04 3.46
CA ASP A 39 25.68 -8.01 3.11
C ASP A 39 25.96 -7.15 1.88
N ALA A 40 25.10 -7.26 0.87
CA ALA A 40 25.19 -6.46 -0.34
C ALA A 40 24.89 -4.97 -0.08
N GLU A 41 23.93 -4.70 0.80
CA GLU A 41 23.53 -3.33 1.15
C GLU A 41 24.57 -2.61 1.99
N PHE A 42 25.15 -3.26 3.00
CA PHE A 42 26.18 -2.65 3.83
C PHE A 42 27.38 -2.20 2.97
N LYS A 43 27.77 -3.04 2.01
CA LYS A 43 28.83 -2.74 1.04
C LYS A 43 28.48 -1.56 0.12
N HIS A 44 27.20 -1.38 -0.21
CA HIS A 44 26.73 -0.28 -1.05
C HIS A 44 26.58 1.03 -0.26
N TYR A 45 26.06 0.99 0.97
CA TYR A 45 25.83 2.16 1.80
C TYR A 45 27.08 2.71 2.46
N SER A 46 28.02 1.84 2.83
CA SER A 46 29.31 2.27 3.41
C SER A 46 30.08 3.25 2.52
N LYS A 47 29.81 3.27 1.21
CA LYS A 47 30.52 4.11 0.23
C LYS A 47 29.72 5.31 -0.30
N ARG A 48 28.45 5.50 0.10
CA ARG A 48 27.56 6.52 -0.51
C ARG A 48 27.12 7.59 0.48
N LYS A 49 26.93 8.82 -0.02
CA LYS A 49 26.32 9.92 0.74
C LYS A 49 24.82 9.68 0.91
N PHE A 50 24.30 10.00 2.10
CA PHE A 50 22.87 9.90 2.39
C PHE A 50 22.08 10.83 1.45
N THR A 51 21.19 10.26 0.65
CA THR A 51 20.36 10.98 -0.34
C THR A 51 18.88 10.70 -0.08
N LEU A 52 17.98 11.56 -0.58
CA LEU A 52 16.53 11.38 -0.43
C LEU A 52 16.05 10.01 -0.97
N ALA A 53 16.64 9.54 -2.07
CA ALA A 53 16.35 8.20 -2.61
C ALA A 53 16.79 7.07 -1.66
N THR A 54 17.87 7.27 -0.90
CA THR A 54 18.33 6.32 0.13
C THR A 54 17.36 6.30 1.31
N LEU A 55 16.95 7.47 1.79
CA LEU A 55 15.95 7.57 2.85
C LEU A 55 14.66 6.85 2.43
N LEU A 56 14.14 7.14 1.25
CA LEU A 56 12.89 6.58 0.75
C LEU A 56 12.96 5.05 0.60
N TYR A 57 14.11 4.52 0.17
CA TYR A 57 14.36 3.09 0.13
C TYR A 57 14.36 2.46 1.53
N LEU A 58 15.09 3.04 2.48
CA LEU A 58 15.17 2.52 3.85
C LEU A 58 13.79 2.55 4.52
N THR A 59 13.06 3.65 4.36
CA THR A 59 11.71 3.81 4.89
C THR A 59 10.75 2.76 4.31
N ASN A 60 10.75 2.56 2.99
CA ASN A 60 9.92 1.53 2.35
C ASN A 60 10.33 0.10 2.72
N ARG A 61 11.59 -0.12 3.10
CA ARG A 61 12.08 -1.44 3.50
C ARG A 61 11.75 -1.79 4.95
N TYR A 62 12.03 -0.90 5.88
CA TYR A 62 11.91 -1.20 7.31
C TYR A 62 10.50 -1.02 7.86
N ILE A 63 9.69 -0.08 7.33
CA ILE A 63 8.32 0.12 7.83
C ILE A 63 7.47 -1.16 7.74
N PRO A 64 7.39 -1.87 6.58
CA PRO A 64 6.59 -3.08 6.50
C PRO A 64 7.08 -4.18 7.45
N LEU A 65 8.39 -4.25 7.72
CA LEU A 65 8.93 -5.21 8.67
C LEU A 65 8.50 -4.88 10.10
N VAL A 66 8.59 -3.61 10.51
CA VAL A 66 8.10 -3.19 11.82
C VAL A 66 6.61 -3.46 11.93
N TYR A 67 5.82 -3.10 10.92
CA TYR A 67 4.38 -3.38 10.90
C TYR A 67 4.07 -4.87 11.09
N ASN A 68 4.69 -5.78 10.32
CA ASN A 68 4.42 -7.21 10.41
C ASN A 68 4.91 -7.85 11.73
N VAL A 69 5.93 -7.28 12.38
CA VAL A 69 6.43 -7.77 13.68
C VAL A 69 5.57 -7.29 14.84
N TYR A 70 5.03 -6.07 14.76
CA TYR A 70 4.22 -5.45 15.82
C TYR A 70 2.70 -5.58 15.60
N ALA A 71 2.26 -6.34 14.60
CA ALA A 71 0.85 -6.69 14.39
C ALA A 71 0.35 -7.60 15.53
N SER A 72 0.05 -6.99 16.68
CA SER A 72 -0.37 -7.63 17.93
C SER A 72 -1.63 -6.93 18.46
N PRO A 73 -2.64 -7.68 18.96
CA PRO A 73 -3.89 -7.10 19.45
C PRO A 73 -3.70 -6.23 20.69
N ALA A 74 -2.55 -6.32 21.37
CA ALA A 74 -2.30 -5.61 22.62
C ALA A 74 -2.04 -4.10 22.42
N GLU A 75 -1.67 -3.67 21.21
CA GLU A 75 -1.23 -2.29 20.94
C GLU A 75 -1.82 -1.72 19.64
N ALA A 76 -3.16 -1.75 19.53
CA ALA A 76 -3.90 -1.30 18.34
C ALA A 76 -3.52 0.12 17.85
N GLY A 77 -3.09 1.01 18.75
CA GLY A 77 -2.63 2.36 18.38
C GLY A 77 -1.30 2.38 17.63
N ILE A 78 -0.36 1.51 17.98
CA ILE A 78 0.97 1.43 17.36
C ILE A 78 0.86 0.73 15.99
N GLU A 79 0.09 -0.35 15.90
CA GLU A 79 -0.19 -1.03 14.64
C GLU A 79 -0.76 -0.07 13.59
N PHE A 80 -1.74 0.74 13.97
CA PHE A 80 -2.34 1.71 13.06
C PHE A 80 -1.37 2.82 12.65
N GLY A 81 -0.60 3.37 13.59
CA GLY A 81 0.41 4.40 13.28
C GLY A 81 1.44 3.90 12.25
N LEU A 82 1.85 2.64 12.37
CA LEU A 82 2.76 1.99 11.43
C LEU A 82 2.11 1.73 10.06
N GLU A 83 0.84 1.31 10.03
CA GLU A 83 0.07 1.15 8.79
C GLU A 83 -0.03 2.48 8.03
N GLN A 84 -0.37 3.57 8.74
CA GLN A 84 -0.47 4.90 8.13
C GLN A 84 0.87 5.39 7.59
N LEU A 85 1.95 5.13 8.32
CA LEU A 85 3.29 5.49 7.91
C LEU A 85 3.73 4.77 6.63
N GLN A 86 3.21 3.56 6.37
CA GLN A 86 3.53 2.78 5.17
C GLN A 86 2.96 3.38 3.88
N TYR A 87 1.82 4.07 3.94
CA TYR A 87 1.26 4.75 2.77
C TYR A 87 2.09 5.96 2.32
N PHE A 88 2.87 6.58 3.22
CA PHE A 88 3.68 7.76 2.87
C PHE A 88 4.77 7.47 1.84
N PRO A 89 5.68 6.47 2.02
CA PRO A 89 6.66 6.11 1.00
C PRO A 89 6.04 5.81 -0.36
N TRP A 90 4.90 5.10 -0.37
CA TRP A 90 4.18 4.75 -1.59
C TRP A 90 3.64 5.98 -2.30
N ALA A 91 2.99 6.88 -1.57
CA ALA A 91 2.49 8.14 -2.11
C ALA A 91 3.62 9.04 -2.62
N ILE A 92 4.72 9.17 -1.88
CA ILE A 92 5.89 9.96 -2.31
C ILE A 92 6.49 9.35 -3.58
N PHE A 93 6.63 8.03 -3.65
CA PHE A 93 7.17 7.36 -4.84
C PHE A 93 6.29 7.59 -6.07
N SER A 94 4.97 7.48 -5.91
CA SER A 94 3.98 7.73 -6.97
C SER A 94 4.02 9.19 -7.46
N ALA A 95 4.06 10.15 -6.52
CA ALA A 95 4.17 11.57 -6.82
C ALA A 95 5.51 11.94 -7.50
N LEU A 96 6.62 11.38 -7.04
CA LEU A 96 7.94 11.65 -7.62
C LEU A 96 8.05 11.10 -9.04
N ARG A 97 7.49 9.92 -9.28
CA ARG A 97 7.43 9.32 -10.63
C ARG A 97 6.63 10.19 -11.59
N THR A 98 5.47 10.69 -11.16
CA THR A 98 4.63 11.56 -12.01
C THR A 98 5.27 12.94 -12.23
N TYR A 99 5.94 13.50 -11.21
CA TYR A 99 6.73 14.72 -11.35
C TYR A 99 7.87 14.56 -12.36
N ALA A 100 8.61 13.45 -12.31
CA ALA A 100 9.73 13.18 -13.21
C ALA A 100 9.28 13.08 -14.68
N LEU A 101 8.07 12.57 -14.94
CA LEU A 101 7.54 12.37 -16.29
C LEU A 101 6.86 13.62 -16.87
N GLN A 102 6.06 14.33 -16.07
CA GLN A 102 5.30 15.49 -16.54
C GLN A 102 6.08 16.81 -16.36
N ARG A 103 7.12 16.83 -15.52
CA ARG A 103 7.87 18.04 -15.10
C ARG A 103 6.97 19.17 -14.56
N LYS A 104 5.79 18.82 -14.05
CA LYS A 104 4.78 19.74 -13.53
C LYS A 104 4.37 19.33 -12.14
N LEU A 105 4.51 20.25 -11.18
CA LEU A 105 4.26 19.98 -9.77
C LEU A 105 2.80 19.70 -9.45
N TYR A 106 1.86 20.32 -10.18
CA TYR A 106 0.42 20.17 -9.89
C TYR A 106 -0.07 18.73 -10.07
N TRP A 107 0.37 18.02 -11.13
CA TRP A 107 0.00 16.61 -11.32
C TRP A 107 0.54 15.71 -10.21
N ALA A 108 1.78 15.97 -9.78
CA ALA A 108 2.40 15.24 -8.68
C ALA A 108 1.67 15.50 -7.35
N ALA A 109 1.24 16.74 -7.11
CA ALA A 109 0.46 17.09 -5.92
C ALA A 109 -0.91 16.41 -5.92
N VAL A 110 -1.61 16.37 -7.06
CA VAL A 110 -2.89 15.66 -7.19
C VAL A 110 -2.73 14.18 -6.87
N VAL A 111 -1.72 13.52 -7.44
CA VAL A 111 -1.44 12.10 -7.21
C VAL A 111 -1.06 11.84 -5.76
N PHE A 112 -0.25 12.72 -5.17
CA PHE A 112 0.13 12.62 -3.76
C PHE A 112 -1.09 12.70 -2.83
N ILE A 113 -1.95 13.70 -3.03
CA ILE A 113 -3.16 13.90 -2.22
C ILE A 113 -4.12 12.71 -2.37
N LEU A 114 -4.35 12.24 -3.59
CA LEU A 114 -5.20 11.07 -3.83
C LEU A 114 -4.64 9.80 -3.18
N SER A 115 -3.31 9.62 -3.20
CA SER A 115 -2.65 8.47 -2.58
C SER A 115 -2.66 8.52 -1.04
N LEU A 116 -2.87 9.70 -0.43
CA LEU A 116 -3.03 9.87 1.02
C LEU A 116 -4.47 9.73 1.50
N ALA A 117 -5.44 9.56 0.61
CA ALA A 117 -6.85 9.35 0.98
C ALA A 117 -7.10 8.24 2.02
N PRO A 118 -6.46 7.04 1.97
CA PRO A 118 -6.69 6.01 2.98
C PRO A 118 -6.26 6.47 4.38
N VAL A 119 -5.23 7.31 4.47
CA VAL A 119 -4.77 7.87 5.74
C VAL A 119 -5.81 8.77 6.38
N ILE A 120 -6.43 9.62 5.56
CA ILE A 120 -7.45 10.56 6.01
C ILE A 120 -8.75 9.82 6.35
N ALA A 121 -9.15 8.87 5.49
CA ALA A 121 -10.38 8.10 5.67
C ALA A 121 -10.30 7.20 6.90
N ASN A 122 -9.20 6.46 7.07
CA ASN A 122 -9.04 5.52 8.18
C ASN A 122 -8.75 6.23 9.51
N GLY A 123 -8.10 7.40 9.48
CA GLY A 123 -7.81 8.19 10.69
C GLY A 123 -9.05 8.60 11.49
N ARG A 124 -10.18 8.86 10.82
CA ARG A 124 -11.45 9.19 11.50
C ARG A 124 -12.02 8.02 12.30
N PHE A 125 -12.01 6.81 11.74
CA PHE A 125 -12.53 5.61 12.41
C PHE A 125 -11.74 5.26 13.66
N VAL A 126 -10.44 5.54 13.67
CA VAL A 126 -9.57 5.27 14.81
C VAL A 126 -9.74 6.31 15.91
N PHE A 127 -9.93 7.58 15.57
CA PHE A 127 -10.25 8.59 16.58
C PHE A 127 -11.49 8.18 17.39
N GLU A 128 -12.51 7.70 16.69
CA GLU A 128 -13.77 7.20 17.28
C GLU A 128 -13.55 5.91 18.10
N PHE A 129 -12.76 4.95 17.61
CA PHE A 129 -12.51 3.68 18.31
C PHE A 129 -11.60 3.83 19.55
N VAL A 130 -10.49 4.57 19.44
CA VAL A 130 -9.45 4.67 20.48
C VAL A 130 -9.84 5.66 21.57
N TYR A 131 -10.46 6.79 21.22
CA TYR A 131 -10.79 7.84 22.21
C TYR A 131 -12.22 7.78 22.71
N GLU A 132 -13.18 7.28 21.92
CA GLU A 132 -14.60 7.26 22.32
C GLU A 132 -15.09 5.89 22.81
N CYS A 133 -14.23 4.85 22.83
CA CYS A 133 -14.53 3.48 23.29
C CYS A 133 -15.90 2.97 22.79
N SER A 134 -16.26 3.35 21.57
CA SER A 134 -17.57 3.10 21.00
C SER A 134 -17.47 1.97 19.98
N VAL A 135 -18.50 1.10 19.95
CA VAL A 135 -18.58 0.02 18.97
C VAL A 135 -18.88 0.63 17.61
N VAL A 136 -17.82 0.93 16.85
CA VAL A 136 -17.94 1.53 15.52
C VAL A 136 -18.64 0.55 14.59
N HIS A 137 -19.84 0.89 14.15
CA HIS A 137 -20.46 0.18 13.03
C HIS A 137 -19.62 0.43 11.78
N LYS A 138 -19.02 -0.65 11.25
CA LYS A 138 -18.34 -0.58 9.95
C LYS A 138 -19.36 -0.11 8.91
N SER A 139 -19.20 1.12 8.43
CA SER A 139 -20.00 1.68 7.34
C SER A 139 -19.54 1.10 6.00
N LEU A 140 -20.48 0.83 5.08
CA LEU A 140 -20.14 0.45 3.70
C LEU A 140 -19.41 1.56 2.93
N ILE A 141 -19.52 2.81 3.40
CA ILE A 141 -18.97 3.98 2.71
C ILE A 141 -17.47 4.14 3.03
N ALA A 142 -17.02 3.65 4.19
CA ALA A 142 -15.64 3.80 4.67
C ALA A 142 -14.59 3.20 3.72
N PRO A 143 -14.71 1.93 3.29
CA PRO A 143 -13.71 1.32 2.43
C PRO A 143 -13.69 1.97 1.05
N VAL A 144 -14.87 2.40 0.56
CA VAL A 144 -15.02 3.08 -0.73
C VAL A 144 -14.25 4.41 -0.72
N LEU A 145 -14.42 5.22 0.33
CA LEU A 145 -13.71 6.50 0.46
C LEU A 145 -12.20 6.34 0.61
N ALA A 146 -11.74 5.26 1.26
CA ALA A 146 -10.31 4.99 1.43
C ALA A 146 -9.65 4.47 0.13
N ARG A 147 -10.35 3.64 -0.66
CA ARG A 147 -9.77 2.88 -1.78
C ARG A 147 -9.97 3.53 -3.15
N VAL A 148 -11.13 4.14 -3.41
CA VAL A 148 -11.44 4.72 -4.73
C VAL A 148 -10.44 5.82 -5.13
N PRO A 149 -10.04 6.76 -4.25
CA PRO A 149 -9.08 7.79 -4.63
C PRO A 149 -7.70 7.23 -4.97
N VAL A 150 -7.26 6.15 -4.30
CA VAL A 150 -5.99 5.47 -4.58
C VAL A 150 -6.02 4.80 -5.94
N ILE A 151 -7.10 4.08 -6.26
CA ILE A 151 -7.31 3.47 -7.58
C ILE A 151 -7.27 4.53 -8.68
N ILE A 152 -7.93 5.69 -8.46
CA ILE A 152 -7.87 6.81 -9.41
C ILE A 152 -6.43 7.34 -9.54
N ALA A 153 -5.69 7.44 -8.43
CA ALA A 153 -4.29 7.88 -8.43
C ALA A 153 -3.42 6.97 -9.30
N ASP A 154 -3.56 5.65 -9.12
CA ASP A 154 -2.80 4.66 -9.86
C ASP A 154 -3.13 4.67 -11.35
N ILE A 155 -4.42 4.73 -11.70
CA ILE A 155 -4.86 4.85 -13.10
C ILE A 155 -4.30 6.13 -13.72
N LEU A 156 -4.26 7.23 -12.98
CA LEU A 156 -3.67 8.50 -13.44
C LEU A 156 -2.17 8.34 -13.68
N VAL A 157 -1.43 7.71 -12.76
CA VAL A 157 0.01 7.43 -12.89
C VAL A 157 0.27 6.56 -14.12
N ILE A 158 -0.49 5.48 -14.30
CA ILE A 158 -0.39 4.59 -15.46
C ILE A 158 -0.66 5.38 -16.74
N SER A 159 -1.74 6.15 -16.79
CA SER A 159 -2.12 6.98 -17.94
C SER A 159 -1.03 7.99 -18.32
N VAL A 160 -0.46 8.68 -17.32
CA VAL A 160 0.65 9.62 -17.48
C VAL A 160 1.89 8.92 -18.00
N THR A 161 2.22 7.74 -17.45
CA THR A 161 3.40 6.98 -17.88
C THR A 161 3.27 6.53 -19.33
N TRP A 162 2.11 5.98 -19.69
CA TRP A 162 1.82 5.53 -21.04
C TRP A 162 1.83 6.69 -22.03
N LYS A 163 1.17 7.81 -21.72
CA LYS A 163 1.16 8.98 -22.61
C LYS A 163 2.58 9.49 -22.91
N THR A 164 3.43 9.57 -21.90
CA THR A 164 4.83 9.99 -22.08
C THR A 164 5.60 8.95 -22.88
N GLN A 165 5.43 7.65 -22.57
CA GLN A 165 6.10 6.56 -23.27
C GLN A 165 5.70 6.47 -24.75
N TYR A 166 4.41 6.57 -25.07
CA TYR A 166 3.91 6.60 -26.44
C TYR A 166 4.42 7.81 -27.22
N LYS A 167 4.46 9.00 -26.60
CA LYS A 167 5.04 10.20 -27.24
C LYS A 167 6.52 10.02 -27.54
N THR A 168 7.29 9.45 -26.60
CA THR A 168 8.72 9.18 -26.80
C THR A 168 8.96 8.04 -27.80
N TYR A 169 8.09 7.04 -27.86
CA TYR A 169 8.16 5.94 -28.82
C TYR A 169 7.84 6.42 -30.24
N GLY A 170 6.82 7.26 -30.40
CA GLY A 170 6.45 7.89 -31.67
C GLY A 170 7.58 8.73 -32.24
N LEU A 171 8.23 9.57 -31.42
CA LEU A 171 9.42 10.34 -31.82
C LEU A 171 10.66 9.48 -32.12
N ARG A 172 10.72 8.24 -31.61
CA ARG A 172 11.86 7.32 -31.79
C ARG A 172 11.73 6.43 -33.01
N LYS A 173 10.54 6.29 -33.59
CA LYS A 173 10.32 5.45 -34.78
C LYS A 173 11.15 5.94 -35.97
N ASP A 174 11.50 7.23 -35.97
CA ASP A 174 12.27 7.89 -37.03
C ASP A 174 13.77 8.02 -36.73
N LEU A 175 14.26 7.52 -35.58
CA LEU A 175 15.65 7.67 -35.13
C LEU A 175 16.27 6.30 -34.73
N PRO A 176 17.38 5.87 -35.36
CA PRO A 176 18.04 4.58 -35.09
C PRO A 176 18.88 4.63 -33.81
N THR A 177 18.27 5.00 -32.68
CA THR A 177 18.96 5.08 -31.39
C THR A 177 18.67 3.85 -30.52
N PRO A 178 19.70 3.28 -29.86
CA PRO A 178 19.52 2.10 -29.02
C PRO A 178 18.50 2.35 -27.90
N ILE A 179 17.79 1.28 -27.53
CA ILE A 179 16.83 1.27 -26.41
C ILE A 179 17.62 1.61 -25.14
N ARG A 180 17.30 2.74 -24.51
CA ARG A 180 17.99 3.15 -23.27
C ARG A 180 17.49 2.30 -22.11
N LEU A 181 18.41 1.93 -21.22
CA LEU A 181 18.11 1.25 -19.94
C LEU A 181 16.96 1.93 -19.18
N THR A 182 16.88 3.26 -19.21
CA THR A 182 15.80 4.02 -18.57
C THR A 182 14.41 3.69 -19.12
N THR A 183 14.28 3.36 -20.40
CA THR A 183 13.00 2.98 -21.01
C THR A 183 12.56 1.58 -20.57
N VAL A 184 13.51 0.65 -20.42
CA VAL A 184 13.25 -0.70 -19.91
C VAL A 184 12.93 -0.64 -18.42
N LEU A 185 13.71 0.11 -17.65
CA LEU A 185 13.53 0.27 -16.20
C LEU A 185 12.20 0.99 -15.85
N LEU A 186 11.78 1.94 -16.69
CA LEU A 186 10.44 2.55 -16.58
C LEU A 186 9.32 1.55 -16.89
N ARG A 187 9.51 0.66 -17.89
CA ARG A 187 8.55 -0.39 -18.27
C ARG A 187 8.36 -1.39 -17.13
N ASP A 188 9.44 -1.90 -16.55
CA ASP A 188 9.36 -2.80 -15.39
C ASP A 188 8.68 -2.10 -14.22
N GLY A 189 8.99 -0.81 -14.03
CA GLY A 189 8.32 0.02 -13.04
C GLY A 189 6.80 0.20 -13.25
N THR A 190 6.25 0.07 -14.47
CA THR A 190 4.78 0.18 -14.69
C THR A 190 4.03 -1.09 -14.34
N ILE A 191 4.67 -2.26 -14.43
CA ILE A 191 4.05 -3.55 -14.11
C ILE A 191 3.63 -3.57 -12.63
N TYR A 192 4.48 -3.02 -11.74
CA TYR A 192 4.16 -2.89 -10.32
C TYR A 192 2.87 -2.10 -10.06
N PHE A 193 2.68 -0.96 -10.73
CA PHE A 193 1.46 -0.16 -10.56
C PHE A 193 0.23 -0.90 -11.07
N VAL A 194 0.33 -1.59 -12.21
CA VAL A 194 -0.79 -2.39 -12.73
C VAL A 194 -1.19 -3.50 -11.74
N VAL A 195 -0.20 -4.21 -11.20
CA VAL A 195 -0.45 -5.25 -10.19
C VAL A 195 -1.06 -4.64 -8.92
N LEU A 196 -0.55 -3.50 -8.46
CA LEU A 196 -1.07 -2.81 -7.29
C LEU A 196 -2.53 -2.38 -7.49
N THR A 197 -2.87 -1.81 -8.63
CA THR A 197 -4.25 -1.43 -8.96
C THR A 197 -5.19 -2.63 -8.97
N ILE A 198 -4.74 -3.77 -9.52
CA ILE A 198 -5.53 -5.01 -9.50
C ILE A 198 -5.74 -5.48 -8.06
N LEU A 199 -4.68 -5.48 -7.23
CA LEU A 199 -4.78 -5.85 -5.82
C LEU A 199 -5.74 -4.92 -5.06
N ASP A 200 -5.67 -3.61 -5.25
CA ASP A 200 -6.58 -2.66 -4.59
C ASP A 200 -8.04 -2.82 -5.03
N ILE A 201 -8.29 -3.12 -6.31
CA ILE A 201 -9.64 -3.46 -6.80
C ILE A 201 -10.14 -4.74 -6.15
N LEU A 202 -9.32 -5.79 -6.10
CA LEU A 202 -9.69 -7.07 -5.46
C LEU A 202 -9.98 -6.87 -3.97
N LEU A 203 -9.15 -6.11 -3.26
CA LEU A 203 -9.35 -5.78 -1.85
C LEU A 203 -10.68 -5.05 -1.63
N LEU A 204 -11.00 -4.06 -2.48
CA LEU A 204 -12.28 -3.36 -2.41
C LEU A 204 -13.47 -4.29 -2.63
N VAL A 205 -13.39 -5.18 -3.62
CA VAL A 205 -14.46 -6.13 -3.93
C VAL A 205 -14.65 -7.13 -2.79
N PHE A 206 -13.56 -7.68 -2.23
CA PHE A 206 -13.64 -8.62 -1.12
C PHE A 206 -14.21 -8.00 0.15
N GLU A 207 -13.78 -6.79 0.52
CA GLU A 207 -14.32 -6.06 1.68
C GLU A 207 -15.83 -5.81 1.49
N TYR A 208 -16.23 -5.37 0.29
CA TYR A 208 -17.62 -5.11 -0.03
C TYR A 208 -18.49 -6.38 0.03
N LEU A 209 -18.02 -7.49 -0.56
CA LEU A 209 -18.73 -8.77 -0.54
C LEU A 209 -18.86 -9.34 0.88
N HIS A 210 -17.79 -9.25 1.68
CA HIS A 210 -17.81 -9.69 3.07
C HIS A 210 -18.84 -8.91 3.90
N GLN A 211 -18.90 -7.60 3.72
CA GLN A 211 -19.83 -6.74 4.44
C GLN A 211 -21.28 -6.93 3.97
N TYR A 212 -21.49 -7.13 2.66
CA TYR A 212 -22.79 -7.48 2.09
C TYR A 212 -23.33 -8.82 2.62
N SER A 213 -22.44 -9.83 2.74
CA SER A 213 -22.79 -11.13 3.31
C SER A 213 -23.23 -11.02 4.78
N ARG A 214 -22.57 -10.18 5.60
CA ARG A 214 -23.00 -9.94 6.99
C ARG A 214 -24.39 -9.31 7.08
N HIS A 215 -24.69 -8.32 6.24
CA HIS A 215 -25.99 -7.65 6.26
C HIS A 215 -27.15 -8.54 5.81
N SER A 216 -26.90 -9.49 4.90
CA SER A 216 -27.92 -10.44 4.41
C SER A 216 -28.21 -11.58 5.39
N LEU A 217 -27.40 -11.75 6.44
CA LEU A 217 -27.56 -12.75 7.50
C LEU A 217 -28.32 -12.22 8.74
N ILE A 218 -28.66 -10.93 8.79
CA ILE A 218 -29.42 -10.32 9.89
C ILE A 218 -30.86 -10.10 9.40
N PRO A 219 -31.85 -10.90 9.85
CA PRO A 219 -33.26 -10.71 9.50
C PRO A 219 -33.87 -9.45 10.13
#